data_AF-A0A971HK07-F1
#
_entry.id   AF-A0A971HK07-F1
#
_cell.length_a   1.000
_cell.length_b   1.000
_cell.length_c   1.000
_cell.angle_alpha   90.00
_cell.angle_beta   90.00
_cell.angle_gamma   90.00
#
_symmetry.space_group_name_H-M   'P 1'
#
loop_
_entity.id
_entity.type
_entity.pdbx_description
1 polymer ?
#
loop_
_entity_poly.entity_id
_entity_poly.type
_entity_poly.pdbx_seq_one_letter_code
_entity_poly.pdbx_strand_id
1 'polypeptide(L)'
;MRVQRYVNDIEKIIEKTEIYGRELGIVGKYLNINIKSNIRNYLDMIYERKGFSREELIIIIKEFNEYLDYSLLDEYDDRMDSLLNMTSEQIDSNLQDIDSINELN
;
A
#
# COMPACT_ATOMS: atom_id res chain seq x y z
N MET A 1 5.10 -10.38 6.84
CA MET A 1 4.39 -9.14 7.21
C MET A 1 3.70 -8.55 5.98
N ARG A 2 2.59 -7.82 6.14
CA ARG A 2 1.80 -7.26 5.02
C ARG A 2 2.61 -6.27 4.16
N VAL A 3 3.29 -5.32 4.79
CA VAL A 3 4.18 -4.35 4.12
C VAL A 3 5.27 -5.01 3.25
N GLN A 4 5.82 -6.15 3.68
CA GLN A 4 6.83 -6.88 2.90
C GLN A 4 6.26 -7.36 1.55
N ARG A 5 4.96 -7.70 1.48
CA ARG A 5 4.34 -8.05 0.20
C ARG A 5 4.30 -6.85 -0.74
N TYR A 6 3.98 -5.66 -0.23
CA TYR A 6 3.97 -4.43 -1.02
C TYR A 6 5.36 -4.08 -1.54
N VAL A 7 6.39 -4.22 -0.70
CA VAL A 7 7.79 -4.08 -1.11
C VAL A 7 8.12 -5.04 -2.25
N ASN A 8 7.86 -6.33 -2.07
CA ASN A 8 8.16 -7.34 -3.09
C ASN A 8 7.39 -7.13 -4.41
N ASP A 9 6.16 -6.62 -4.34
CA ASP A 9 5.36 -6.32 -5.53
C ASP A 9 5.91 -5.10 -6.29
N ILE A 10 6.36 -4.07 -5.56
CA ILE A 10 7.01 -2.89 -6.14
C ILE A 10 8.34 -3.27 -6.80
N GLU A 11 9.15 -4.12 -6.17
CA GLU A 11 10.39 -4.65 -6.78
C GLU A 11 10.11 -5.33 -8.12
N LYS A 12 9.07 -6.18 -8.18
CA LYS A 12 8.67 -6.84 -9.43
C LYS A 12 8.15 -5.86 -10.48
N ILE A 13 7.49 -4.78 -10.07
CA ILE A 13 7.05 -3.72 -10.98
C ILE A 13 8.27 -3.04 -11.60
N ILE A 14 9.29 -2.72 -10.80
CA ILE A 14 10.55 -2.12 -11.27
C ILE A 14 11.22 -3.08 -12.26
N GLU A 15 11.47 -4.33 -11.85
CA GLU A 15 12.13 -5.33 -12.69
C GLU A 15 11.44 -5.52 -14.04
N LYS A 16 10.11 -5.68 -14.05
CA LYS A 16 9.35 -5.82 -15.29
C LYS A 16 9.42 -4.56 -16.15
N THR A 17 9.32 -3.38 -15.54
CA THR A 17 9.37 -2.11 -16.28
C THR A 17 10.74 -1.92 -16.93
N GLU A 18 11.82 -2.32 -16.26
CA GLU A 18 13.18 -2.29 -16.82
C GLU A 18 13.37 -3.27 -17.98
N ILE A 19 12.86 -4.50 -17.85
CA ILE A 19 12.93 -5.52 -18.91
C ILE A 19 12.18 -5.02 -20.15
N TYR A 20 10.90 -4.65 -20.02
CA TYR A 20 10.10 -4.17 -21.15
C TYR A 20 10.62 -2.86 -21.71
N GLY A 21 11.07 -1.94 -20.85
CA GLY A 21 11.68 -0.68 -21.28
C GLY A 21 12.90 -0.92 -22.17
N ARG A 22 13.78 -1.85 -21.77
CA ARG A 22 14.94 -2.24 -22.57
C ARG A 22 14.55 -2.85 -23.92
N GLU A 23 13.57 -3.74 -23.93
CA GLU A 23 13.06 -4.36 -25.17
C GLU A 23 12.49 -3.33 -26.15
N LEU A 24 11.89 -2.25 -25.63
CA LEU A 24 11.32 -1.15 -26.41
C LEU A 24 12.31 0.00 -26.69
N GLY A 25 13.56 -0.09 -26.23
CA GLY A 25 14.56 0.98 -26.36
C GLY A 25 14.30 2.21 -25.49
N ILE A 26 13.45 2.10 -24.47
CA ILE A 26 13.16 3.15 -23.48
C ILE A 26 14.23 3.11 -22.39
N VAL A 27 14.95 4.22 -22.20
CA VAL A 27 16.06 4.31 -21.23
C VAL A 27 16.07 5.63 -20.46
N GLY A 28 16.87 5.69 -19.40
CA GLY A 28 17.15 6.91 -18.65
C GLY A 28 15.88 7.57 -18.09
N LYS A 29 15.69 8.87 -18.37
CA LYS A 29 14.57 9.65 -17.83
C LYS A 29 13.20 9.05 -18.18
N TYR A 30 13.04 8.50 -19.38
CA TYR A 30 11.76 7.95 -19.80
C TYR A 30 11.46 6.63 -19.10
N LEU A 31 12.48 5.81 -18.86
CA LEU A 31 12.34 4.60 -18.05
C LEU A 31 11.96 4.95 -16.61
N ASN A 32 12.64 5.94 -16.01
CA ASN A 32 12.34 6.41 -14.65
C ASN A 32 10.90 6.93 -14.50
N ILE A 33 10.39 7.67 -15.49
CA ILE A 33 8.99 8.14 -15.51
C ILE A 33 8.02 6.94 -15.50
N ASN A 34 8.28 5.92 -16.30
CA ASN A 34 7.43 4.73 -16.36
C ASN A 34 7.45 3.96 -15.03
N ILE A 35 8.63 3.79 -14.42
CA ILE A 35 8.75 3.14 -13.10
C ILE A 35 7.93 3.92 -12.07
N LYS A 36 8.13 5.24 -11.95
CA LYS A 36 7.37 6.09 -11.01
C LYS A 36 5.86 5.97 -11.23
N SER A 37 5.41 6.04 -12.48
CA SER A 37 3.98 5.92 -12.82
C SER A 37 3.42 4.55 -12.43
N ASN A 38 4.14 3.46 -12.70
CA ASN A 38 3.65 2.11 -12.38
C ASN A 38 3.60 1.86 -10.86
N ILE A 39 4.58 2.37 -10.11
CA ILE A 39 4.54 2.29 -8.65
C ILE A 39 3.37 3.11 -8.10
N ARG A 40 3.16 4.34 -8.59
CA ARG A 40 2.00 5.17 -8.18
C ARG A 40 0.67 4.46 -8.46
N ASN A 41 0.48 3.91 -9.66
CA ASN A 41 -0.74 3.17 -9.99
C ASN A 41 -0.98 1.97 -9.04
N TYR A 42 0.09 1.29 -8.64
CA TYR A 42 -0.01 0.22 -7.65
C TYR A 42 -0.44 0.76 -6.29
N LEU A 43 0.19 1.83 -5.82
CA LEU A 43 -0.14 2.50 -4.55
C LEU A 43 -1.59 3.01 -4.55
N ASP A 44 -2.07 3.59 -5.64
CA ASP A 44 -3.47 4.03 -5.78
C ASP A 44 -4.42 2.84 -5.64
N MET A 45 -4.14 1.73 -6.34
CA MET A 45 -4.96 0.51 -6.27
C MET A 45 -5.01 -0.06 -4.84
N ILE A 46 -3.87 -0.11 -4.13
CA ILE A 46 -3.88 -0.60 -2.74
C ILE A 46 -4.53 0.42 -1.80
N TYR A 47 -4.44 1.72 -2.09
CA TYR A 47 -5.03 2.79 -1.28
C TYR A 47 -6.56 2.76 -1.36
N GLU A 48 -7.12 2.64 -2.57
CA GLU A 48 -8.57 2.53 -2.81
C GLU A 48 -9.22 1.38 -2.02
N ARG A 49 -8.45 0.32 -1.77
CA ARG A 49 -8.90 -0.87 -1.02
C ARG A 49 -8.65 -0.78 0.48
N LYS A 50 -8.24 0.39 0.99
CA LYS A 50 -7.76 0.58 2.36
C LYS A 50 -6.66 -0.42 2.72
N GLY A 51 -5.75 -0.68 1.79
CA GLY A 51 -4.79 -1.78 1.85
C GLY A 51 -3.63 -1.55 2.81
N PHE A 52 -3.31 -0.30 3.16
CA PHE A 52 -2.12 0.00 3.96
C PHE A 52 -2.35 1.19 4.92
N SER A 53 -1.65 1.17 6.06
CA SER A 53 -1.65 2.28 7.03
C SER A 53 -0.62 3.36 6.65
N ARG A 54 -0.67 4.50 7.33
CA ARG A 54 0.33 5.58 7.17
C ARG A 54 1.74 5.09 7.47
N GLU A 55 1.93 4.28 8.51
CA GLU A 55 3.24 3.70 8.86
C GLU A 55 3.76 2.77 7.78
N GLU A 56 2.88 1.94 7.19
CA GLU A 56 3.26 1.07 6.08
C GLU A 56 3.64 1.89 4.85
N LEU A 57 2.93 2.99 4.57
CA LEU A 57 3.31 3.93 3.51
C LEU A 57 4.68 4.55 3.76
N ILE A 58 4.97 4.98 5.00
CA ILE A 58 6.27 5.53 5.37
C ILE A 58 7.39 4.51 5.11
N ILE A 59 7.17 3.24 5.44
CA ILE A 59 8.15 2.16 5.18
C ILE A 59 8.36 2.02 3.66
N ILE A 60 7.29 1.98 2.88
CA ILE A 60 7.37 1.87 1.41
C ILE A 60 8.13 3.06 0.80
N ILE A 61 7.82 4.30 1.22
CA ILE A 61 8.51 5.50 0.72
C ILE A 61 10.00 5.46 1.07
N LYS A 62 10.37 5.01 2.28
CA LYS A 62 11.77 4.88 2.69
C LYS A 62 12.54 3.88 1.82
N GLU A 63 11.91 2.73 1.54
CA GLU A 63 12.53 1.67 0.74
C GLU A 63 12.74 2.11 -0.71
N PHE A 64 11.79 2.83 -1.29
CA PHE A 64 11.81 3.25 -2.70
C PHE A 64 11.99 4.77 -2.87
N ASN A 65 12.81 5.39 -2.03
CA ASN A 65 13.01 6.85 -1.99
C ASN A 65 13.58 7.46 -3.29
N GLU A 66 14.14 6.64 -4.18
CA GLU A 66 14.56 7.04 -5.53
C GLU A 66 13.35 7.38 -6.42
N TYR A 67 12.22 6.70 -6.18
CA TYR A 67 11.01 6.77 -6.99
C TYR A 67 9.87 7.52 -6.31
N LEU A 68 9.85 7.51 -4.98
CA LEU A 68 8.77 8.03 -4.16
C LEU A 68 9.26 9.15 -3.23
N ASP A 69 8.35 10.09 -2.95
CA ASP A 69 8.58 11.21 -2.05
C ASP A 69 7.57 11.22 -0.89
N TYR A 70 7.85 12.03 0.13
CA TYR A 70 6.98 12.14 1.30
C TYR A 70 5.71 12.94 1.04
N SER A 71 5.58 13.66 -0.08
CA SER A 71 4.30 14.32 -0.46
C SER A 71 3.17 13.32 -0.64
N LEU A 72 3.49 12.05 -0.88
CA LEU A 72 2.54 10.95 -0.87
C LEU A 72 1.75 10.79 0.43
N LEU A 73 2.35 11.15 1.57
CA LEU A 73 1.65 11.06 2.85
C LEU A 73 0.46 12.03 2.88
N ASP A 74 0.64 13.23 2.32
CA ASP A 74 -0.39 14.26 2.28
C ASP A 74 -1.46 13.90 1.24
N GLU A 75 -1.07 13.34 0.09
CA GLU A 75 -1.99 12.90 -0.96
C GLU A 75 -2.95 11.80 -0.49
N TYR A 76 -2.49 10.92 0.40
CA TYR A 76 -3.26 9.79 0.91
C TYR A 76 -3.88 10.03 2.30
N ASP A 77 -3.63 11.18 2.94
CA ASP A 77 -4.00 11.43 4.34
C ASP A 77 -5.51 11.44 4.57
N ASP A 78 -6.28 11.98 3.62
CA ASP A 78 -7.73 12.24 3.72
C ASP A 78 -8.59 11.01 4.12
N ARG A 79 -8.07 9.78 4.06
CA ARG A 79 -8.82 8.55 4.39
C ARG A 79 -8.06 7.53 5.24
N MET A 80 -6.79 7.76 5.55
CA MET A 80 -5.97 6.82 6.34
C MET A 80 -6.41 6.73 7.79
N ASP A 81 -6.90 7.83 8.37
CA ASP A 81 -7.43 7.87 9.74
C ASP A 81 -8.63 6.92 9.96
N SER A 82 -9.36 6.54 8.90
CA SER A 82 -10.53 5.64 9.04
C SER A 82 -10.16 4.18 9.28
N LEU A 83 -8.93 3.75 8.96
CA LEU A 83 -8.49 2.36 9.15
C LEU A 83 -8.23 2.02 10.62
N LEU A 84 -7.78 3.00 11.41
CA LEU A 84 -7.58 2.84 12.86
C LEU A 84 -8.92 2.69 13.60
N ASN A 85 -10.00 3.28 13.07
CA ASN A 85 -11.33 3.18 13.68
C ASN A 85 -12.05 1.85 13.33
N MET A 86 -11.79 1.27 12.15
CA MET A 86 -12.42 -0.01 11.77
C MET A 86 -11.90 -1.22 12.56
N THR A 87 -10.68 -1.15 13.10
CA THR A 87 -10.15 -2.21 13.99
C THR A 87 -10.83 -2.25 15.36
N SER A 88 -11.48 -1.17 15.79
CA SER A 88 -12.19 -1.10 17.07
C SER A 88 -13.63 -1.63 16.95
N GLU A 89 -14.34 -1.29 15.87
CA GLU A 89 -15.75 -1.69 15.72
C GLU A 89 -15.96 -3.18 15.39
N GLN A 90 -14.99 -3.84 14.76
CA GLN A 90 -15.07 -5.29 14.47
C GLN A 90 -14.67 -6.19 15.65
N ILE A 91 -14.04 -5.63 16.69
CA ILE A 91 -13.75 -6.37 17.93
C ILE A 91 -14.99 -6.37 18.84
N ASP A 92 -15.74 -5.26 18.89
CA ASP A 92 -16.96 -5.15 19.71
C ASP A 92 -18.11 -6.02 19.20
N SER A 93 -18.28 -6.17 17.89
CA SER A 93 -19.34 -7.05 17.34
C SER A 93 -19.09 -8.53 17.66
N ASN A 94 -17.82 -8.95 17.71
CA ASN A 94 -17.46 -10.34 18.02
C ASN A 94 -17.48 -10.64 19.53
N LEU A 95 -17.43 -9.64 20.41
CA LEU A 95 -17.53 -9.83 21.86
C LEU A 95 -19.00 -9.97 22.33
N GLN A 96 -19.93 -9.23 21.72
CA GLN A 96 -21.37 -9.34 22.05
C GLN A 96 -21.99 -10.70 21.67
N ASP A 97 -21.48 -11.32 20.60
CA ASP A 97 -21.93 -12.65 20.17
C ASP A 97 -21.40 -13.78 21.08
N ILE A 98 -20.26 -13.58 21.75
CA ILE A 98 -19.68 -14.58 22.67
C ILE A 98 -20.41 -14.57 24.02
N ASP A 99 -20.78 -13.39 24.54
CA ASP A 99 -21.52 -13.29 25.80
C ASP A 99 -22.95 -13.87 25.68
N SER A 100 -23.58 -13.73 24.50
CA SER A 100 -24.91 -14.29 24.22
C SER A 100 -24.96 -15.83 24.20
N ILE A 101 -23.82 -16.50 23.97
CA ILE A 101 -23.73 -17.96 23.93
C ILE A 101 -23.50 -18.56 25.33
N ASN A 102 -22.88 -17.81 26.25
CA ASN A 102 -22.58 -18.29 27.60
C ASN A 102 -23.75 -18.16 28.59
N GLU A 103 -24.79 -17.39 28.30
CA GLU A 103 -25.99 -17.31 29.15
C GLU A 103 -27.00 -18.45 28.94
N LEU A 104 -26.72 -19.41 28.05
CA LEU A 104 -27.61 -20.53 27.70
C LEU A 104 -27.14 -21.92 28.22
N ASN A 105 -26.11 -21.98 29.07
CA ASN A 105 -25.64 -23.24 29.69
C ASN A 105 -25.75 -23.23 31.22
#